data_AF-Q6AQR0-F1
#
_entry.id   AF-Q6AQR0-F1
#
_cell.length_a   1.000
_cell.length_b   1.000
_cell.length_c   1.000
_cell.angle_alpha   90.00
_cell.angle_beta   90.00
_cell.angle_gamma   90.00
#
_symmetry.space_group_name_H-M   'P 1'
#
loop_
_entity.id
_entity.type
_entity.pdbx_description
1 polymer ?
#
loop_
_entity_poly.entity_id
_entity_poly.type
_entity_poly.pdbx_seq_one_letter_code
_entity_poly.pdbx_strand_id
1 'polypeptide(L)'
;MGRTIMDREKIVEEVLAFEWQMFIRVNDSGGKNPLEKSLPSVGEISADFRLHRTSQLAVWSEATLQSYLRDLGRAHHIGRNLMIYKYARMGNLIPSENESPFIAKIVSAQLAWQRAFIDKHPRMMSRGRQLAGEEQGLDWASFSTYVQAELETYAEETLKLLYKDVQRYQAEGRSMSEEIYDHLAREQGYASADAAEKKQ
;
A
#
# COMPACT_ATOMS: atom_id res chain seq x y z
N MET A 1 -10.70 -5.22 -32.64
CA MET A 1 -10.11 -4.11 -31.88
C MET A 1 -9.07 -4.69 -30.94
N GLY A 2 -7.78 -4.50 -31.25
CA GLY A 2 -6.68 -5.02 -30.44
C GLY A 2 -6.68 -4.33 -29.09
N ARG A 3 -6.69 -5.11 -28.01
CA ARG A 3 -6.54 -4.60 -26.65
C ARG A 3 -5.10 -4.11 -26.54
N THR A 4 -4.87 -2.79 -26.61
CA THR A 4 -3.55 -2.22 -26.35
C THR A 4 -3.21 -2.54 -24.90
N ILE A 5 -2.31 -3.50 -24.70
CA ILE A 5 -1.70 -3.77 -23.40
C ILE A 5 -0.92 -2.49 -23.07
N MET A 6 -1.33 -1.76 -22.04
CA MET A 6 -0.53 -0.63 -21.56
C MET A 6 0.73 -1.18 -20.93
N ASP A 7 1.85 -0.53 -21.21
CA ASP A 7 3.13 -0.86 -20.59
C ASP A 7 3.03 -0.73 -19.06
N ARG A 8 3.70 -1.64 -18.33
CA ARG A 8 3.64 -1.74 -16.87
C ARG A 8 4.07 -0.43 -16.22
N GLU A 9 5.15 0.17 -16.72
CA GLU A 9 5.67 1.44 -16.22
C GLU A 9 4.62 2.54 -16.33
N LYS A 10 3.90 2.59 -17.47
CA LYS A 10 2.81 3.53 -17.68
C LYS A 10 1.66 3.32 -16.69
N ILE A 11 1.26 2.07 -16.44
CA ILE A 11 0.22 1.76 -15.44
C ILE A 11 0.65 2.26 -14.06
N VAL A 12 1.90 2.02 -13.67
CA VAL A 12 2.44 2.46 -12.37
C VAL A 12 2.45 3.98 -12.28
N GLU A 13 2.90 4.70 -13.31
CA GLU A 13 2.87 6.17 -13.32
C GLU A 13 1.44 6.73 -13.21
N GLU A 14 0.46 6.12 -13.89
CA GLU A 14 -0.94 6.55 -13.77
C GLU A 14 -1.50 6.27 -12.36
N VAL A 15 -1.18 5.12 -11.77
CA VAL A 15 -1.55 4.81 -10.37
C VAL A 15 -0.96 5.86 -9.42
N LEU A 16 0.35 6.14 -9.54
CA LEU A 16 1.03 7.14 -8.71
C LEU A 16 0.39 8.52 -8.86
N ALA A 17 0.04 8.93 -10.08
CA ALA A 17 -0.59 10.21 -10.33
C ALA A 17 -1.96 10.31 -9.64
N PHE A 18 -2.82 9.29 -9.76
CA PHE A 18 -4.11 9.26 -9.09
C PHE A 18 -3.96 9.26 -7.56
N GLU A 19 -3.12 8.38 -7.03
CA GLU A 19 -2.93 8.28 -5.59
C GLU A 19 -2.31 9.55 -5.01
N TRP A 20 -1.35 10.17 -5.69
CA TRP A 20 -0.76 11.43 -5.23
C TRP A 20 -1.80 12.53 -5.14
N GLN A 21 -2.63 12.69 -6.19
CA GLN A 21 -3.75 13.64 -6.17
C GLN A 21 -4.73 13.38 -5.03
N MET A 22 -4.95 12.12 -4.66
CA MET A 22 -5.80 11.74 -3.53
C MET A 22 -5.10 11.99 -2.19
N PHE A 23 -3.79 11.72 -2.11
CA PHE A 23 -2.97 11.73 -0.90
C PHE A 23 -2.66 13.14 -0.39
N ILE A 24 -2.28 14.07 -1.27
CA ILE A 24 -2.01 15.46 -0.85
C ILE A 24 -3.22 16.14 -0.19
N ARG A 25 -4.42 15.62 -0.44
CA ARG A 25 -5.68 16.11 0.13
C ARG A 25 -5.95 15.60 1.55
N VAL A 26 -5.20 14.60 2.02
CA VAL A 26 -5.32 14.06 3.38
C VAL A 26 -4.77 15.04 4.43
N ASN A 27 -3.72 15.80 4.10
CA ASN A 27 -3.03 16.69 5.05
C ASN A 27 -3.44 18.17 4.96
N ASP A 28 -4.22 18.58 3.96
CA ASP A 28 -4.66 19.97 3.76
C ASP A 28 -5.80 20.39 4.73
N SER A 29 -5.79 19.80 5.92
CA SER A 29 -6.86 19.79 6.90
C SER A 29 -6.34 20.28 8.24
N GLY A 30 -6.42 21.58 8.47
CA GLY A 30 -6.37 22.17 9.81
C GLY A 30 -7.53 21.71 10.70
N GLY A 31 -7.56 20.41 11.06
CA GLY A 31 -8.39 19.84 12.13
C GLY A 31 -9.88 19.58 11.84
N LYS A 32 -10.33 19.34 10.59
CA LYS A 32 -11.76 19.06 10.28
C LYS A 32 -11.97 17.70 9.60
N ASN A 33 -13.19 17.15 9.71
CA ASN A 33 -13.63 15.83 9.21
C ASN A 33 -13.13 15.56 7.77
N PRO A 34 -12.34 14.48 7.54
CA PRO A 34 -11.78 14.16 6.22
C PRO A 34 -12.84 13.94 5.11
N LEU A 35 -14.07 13.59 5.46
CA LEU A 35 -15.12 13.19 4.49
C LEU A 35 -15.92 14.36 3.89
N GLU A 36 -15.78 15.58 4.39
CA GLU A 36 -16.65 16.72 4.04
C GLU A 36 -16.09 17.67 2.97
N LYS A 37 -15.02 17.34 2.23
CA LYS A 37 -14.28 18.34 1.42
C LYS A 37 -14.09 18.04 -0.07
N SER A 38 -14.10 19.12 -0.85
CA SER A 38 -13.79 19.20 -2.28
C SER A 38 -12.30 19.36 -2.59
N LEU A 39 -11.95 19.21 -3.88
CA LEU A 39 -10.62 18.91 -4.43
C LEU A 39 -9.69 20.15 -4.59
N PRO A 40 -8.46 20.19 -4.01
CA PRO A 40 -7.41 21.16 -4.39
C PRO A 40 -6.49 20.70 -5.56
N SER A 41 -5.70 21.62 -6.10
CA SER A 41 -4.86 21.48 -7.32
C SER A 41 -3.54 20.71 -7.10
N VAL A 42 -3.09 20.06 -8.18
CA VAL A 42 -1.97 19.11 -8.24
C VAL A 42 -0.60 19.80 -8.11
N GLY A 43 0.27 19.32 -7.20
CA GLY A 43 1.71 19.62 -7.15
C GLY A 43 2.58 18.40 -7.53
N GLU A 44 3.90 18.58 -7.62
CA GLU A 44 4.86 17.50 -7.97
C GLU A 44 4.80 16.32 -6.98
N ILE A 45 4.95 15.08 -7.48
CA ILE A 45 4.99 13.87 -6.65
C ILE A 45 6.29 13.85 -5.85
N SER A 46 6.21 13.73 -4.51
CA SER A 46 7.43 13.67 -3.68
C SER A 46 8.24 12.41 -3.97
N ALA A 47 9.57 12.52 -3.91
CA ALA A 47 10.49 11.40 -4.14
C ALA A 47 10.23 10.24 -3.17
N ASP A 48 9.97 10.54 -1.90
CA ASP A 48 9.66 9.52 -0.88
C ASP A 48 8.34 8.80 -1.17
N PHE A 49 7.28 9.54 -1.53
CA PHE A 49 6.00 8.92 -1.89
C PHE A 49 6.16 7.99 -3.08
N ARG A 50 6.83 8.48 -4.14
CA ARG A 50 7.15 7.70 -5.32
C ARG A 50 7.91 6.43 -4.95
N LEU A 51 9.01 6.54 -4.22
CA LEU A 51 9.86 5.42 -3.83
C LEU A 51 9.09 4.34 -3.06
N HIS A 52 8.39 4.74 -2.00
CA HIS A 52 7.64 3.78 -1.17
C HIS A 52 6.52 3.12 -1.96
N ARG A 53 5.82 3.90 -2.80
CA ARG A 53 4.67 3.37 -3.50
C ARG A 53 5.04 2.52 -4.71
N THR A 54 6.06 2.90 -5.48
CA THR A 54 6.57 2.03 -6.56
C THR A 54 7.09 0.70 -6.00
N SER A 55 7.78 0.73 -4.85
CA SER A 55 8.25 -0.50 -4.18
C SER A 55 7.09 -1.46 -3.87
N GLN A 56 5.96 -0.94 -3.40
CA GLN A 56 4.76 -1.75 -3.13
C GLN A 56 4.09 -2.27 -4.41
N LEU A 57 4.03 -1.45 -5.46
CA LEU A 57 3.44 -1.83 -6.75
C LEU A 57 4.34 -2.82 -7.54
N ALA A 58 5.65 -2.86 -7.24
CA ALA A 58 6.62 -3.73 -7.90
C ALA A 58 6.36 -5.23 -7.67
N VAL A 59 5.75 -5.60 -6.54
CA VAL A 59 5.42 -6.99 -6.21
C VAL A 59 4.03 -7.43 -6.69
N TRP A 60 3.27 -6.52 -7.32
CA TRP A 60 1.95 -6.83 -7.89
C TRP A 60 2.08 -7.26 -9.35
N SER A 61 1.21 -8.17 -9.78
CA SER A 61 1.10 -8.50 -11.20
C SER A 61 0.47 -7.35 -11.98
N GLU A 62 0.73 -7.32 -13.29
CA GLU A 62 0.12 -6.33 -14.20
C GLU A 62 -1.41 -6.38 -14.14
N ALA A 63 -2.00 -7.57 -13.99
CA ALA A 63 -3.45 -7.73 -13.86
C ALA A 63 -4.00 -7.02 -12.62
N THR A 64 -3.31 -7.16 -11.48
CA THR A 64 -3.67 -6.46 -10.23
C THR A 64 -3.50 -4.95 -10.39
N LEU A 65 -2.39 -4.49 -10.98
CA LEU A 65 -2.13 -3.06 -11.23
C LEU A 65 -3.21 -2.43 -12.13
N GLN A 66 -3.59 -3.10 -13.22
CA GLN A 66 -4.66 -2.64 -14.10
C GLN A 66 -6.02 -2.61 -13.40
N SER A 67 -6.29 -3.58 -12.51
CA SER A 67 -7.53 -3.58 -11.73
C SER A 67 -7.56 -2.43 -10.73
N TYR A 68 -6.46 -2.21 -10.03
CA TYR A 68 -6.35 -1.10 -9.10
C TYR A 68 -6.45 0.27 -9.78
N LEU A 69 -5.85 0.44 -10.96
CA LEU A 69 -6.00 1.65 -11.76
C LEU A 69 -7.47 1.91 -12.14
N ARG A 70 -8.26 0.86 -12.44
CA ARG A 70 -9.70 1.01 -12.67
C ARG A 70 -10.45 1.42 -11.41
N ASP A 71 -10.04 0.93 -10.23
CA ASP A 71 -10.63 1.34 -8.95
C ASP A 71 -10.40 2.83 -8.69
N LEU A 72 -9.16 3.30 -8.88
CA LEU A 72 -8.79 4.71 -8.77
C LEU A 72 -9.56 5.59 -9.75
N GLY A 73 -9.64 5.18 -11.02
CA GLY A 73 -10.37 5.90 -12.05
C GLY A 73 -11.88 5.98 -11.76
N ARG A 74 -12.49 4.88 -11.30
CA ARG A 74 -13.90 4.86 -10.90
C ARG A 74 -14.15 5.77 -9.69
N ALA A 75 -13.31 5.66 -8.66
CA ALA A 75 -13.40 6.47 -7.46
C ALA A 75 -13.30 7.96 -7.81
N HIS A 76 -12.31 8.32 -8.64
CA HIS A 76 -12.17 9.67 -9.16
C HIS A 76 -13.41 10.15 -9.91
N HIS A 77 -13.97 9.33 -10.82
CA HIS A 77 -15.15 9.69 -11.61
C HIS A 77 -16.39 9.99 -10.75
N ILE A 78 -16.57 9.28 -9.63
CA ILE A 78 -17.69 9.51 -8.71
C ILE A 78 -17.36 10.47 -7.56
N GLY A 79 -16.19 11.14 -7.59
CA GLY A 79 -15.77 12.09 -6.56
C GLY A 79 -15.33 11.45 -5.23
N ARG A 80 -15.07 10.14 -5.20
CA ARG A 80 -14.59 9.41 -4.02
C ARG A 80 -13.06 9.43 -3.96
N ASN A 81 -12.50 9.80 -2.80
CA ASN A 81 -11.06 9.79 -2.55
C ASN A 81 -10.68 8.58 -1.69
N LEU A 82 -10.02 7.58 -2.28
CA LEU A 82 -9.68 6.34 -1.57
C LEU A 82 -8.71 6.57 -0.40
N MET A 83 -7.78 7.52 -0.50
CA MET A 83 -6.83 7.81 0.58
C MET A 83 -7.53 8.37 1.82
N ILE A 84 -8.52 9.25 1.63
CA ILE A 84 -9.34 9.77 2.74
C ILE A 84 -10.07 8.62 3.46
N TYR A 85 -10.69 7.70 2.72
CA TYR A 85 -11.40 6.56 3.30
C TYR A 85 -10.43 5.61 4.03
N LYS A 86 -9.26 5.32 3.43
CA LYS A 86 -8.20 4.53 4.06
C LYS A 86 -7.81 5.12 5.41
N TYR A 87 -7.50 6.42 5.47
CA TYR A 87 -7.08 7.05 6.73
C TYR A 87 -8.23 7.19 7.74
N ALA A 88 -9.45 7.46 7.29
CA ALA A 88 -10.63 7.46 8.16
C ALA A 88 -10.89 6.07 8.76
N ARG A 89 -10.74 4.98 7.98
CA ARG A 89 -10.83 3.61 8.49
C ARG A 89 -9.71 3.27 9.45
N MET A 90 -8.47 3.64 9.11
CA MET A 90 -7.32 3.41 9.98
C MET A 90 -7.49 4.10 11.35
N GLY A 91 -8.10 5.29 11.39
CA GLY A 91 -8.47 6.00 12.62
C GLY A 91 -9.80 5.58 13.25
N ASN A 92 -10.44 4.51 12.74
CA ASN A 92 -11.75 4.03 13.18
C ASN A 92 -12.87 5.10 13.20
N LEU A 93 -12.80 6.08 12.31
CA LEU A 93 -13.75 7.19 12.20
C LEU A 93 -15.01 6.82 11.39
N ILE A 94 -14.92 5.74 10.60
CA ILE A 94 -16.00 5.17 9.80
C ILE A 94 -16.05 3.65 9.95
N PRO A 95 -17.23 3.01 9.76
CA PRO A 95 -17.32 1.56 9.73
C PRO A 95 -16.63 0.99 8.49
N SER A 96 -16.25 -0.29 8.53
CA SER A 96 -15.80 -1.00 7.33
C SER A 96 -16.92 -1.03 6.29
N GLU A 97 -16.59 -0.70 5.05
CA GLU A 97 -17.53 -0.73 3.91
C GLU A 97 -17.31 -1.95 3.01
N ASN A 98 -16.30 -2.78 3.33
CA ASN A 98 -15.90 -3.91 2.50
C ASN A 98 -15.52 -5.10 3.38
N GLU A 99 -16.38 -6.11 3.34
CA GLU A 99 -16.23 -7.34 4.12
C GLU A 99 -15.70 -8.50 3.27
N SER A 100 -15.03 -8.20 2.16
CA SER A 100 -14.49 -9.22 1.26
C SER A 100 -13.62 -10.22 2.02
N PRO A 101 -13.85 -11.55 1.87
CA PRO A 101 -13.07 -12.57 2.57
C PRO A 101 -11.60 -12.59 2.12
N PHE A 102 -11.26 -11.96 0.99
CA PHE A 102 -9.88 -11.84 0.53
C PHE A 102 -9.06 -10.90 1.39
N ILE A 103 -9.66 -9.88 2.02
CA ILE A 103 -8.96 -8.92 2.87
C ILE A 103 -8.24 -9.65 4.01
N ALA A 104 -8.97 -10.44 4.80
CA ALA A 104 -8.41 -11.17 5.93
C ALA A 104 -7.27 -12.12 5.50
N LYS A 105 -7.42 -12.77 4.34
CA LYS A 105 -6.40 -13.69 3.80
C LYS A 105 -5.13 -12.96 3.37
N ILE A 106 -5.26 -11.82 2.68
CA ILE A 106 -4.13 -10.99 2.25
C ILE A 106 -3.42 -10.40 3.48
N VAL A 107 -4.18 -9.83 4.43
CA VAL A 107 -3.64 -9.27 5.68
C VAL A 107 -2.84 -10.33 6.45
N SER A 108 -3.40 -11.53 6.61
CA SER A 108 -2.72 -12.63 7.31
C SER A 108 -1.39 -13.01 6.65
N ALA A 109 -1.36 -13.15 5.32
CA ALA A 109 -0.13 -13.47 4.60
C ALA A 109 0.92 -12.34 4.71
N GLN A 110 0.51 -11.09 4.52
CA GLN A 110 1.42 -9.94 4.64
C GLN A 110 1.94 -9.79 6.07
N LEU A 111 1.12 -10.05 7.09
CA LEU A 111 1.54 -9.99 8.49
C LEU A 111 2.60 -11.07 8.79
N ALA A 112 2.41 -12.30 8.28
CA ALA A 112 3.39 -13.37 8.44
C ALA A 112 4.73 -13.03 7.77
N TRP A 113 4.69 -12.49 6.55
CA TRP A 113 5.90 -12.03 5.85
C TRP A 113 6.57 -10.85 6.55
N GLN A 114 5.79 -9.91 7.07
CA GLN A 114 6.29 -8.77 7.82
C GLN A 114 6.98 -9.19 9.11
N ARG A 115 6.39 -10.15 9.84
CA ARG A 115 6.98 -10.75 11.05
C ARG A 115 8.32 -11.41 10.73
N ALA A 116 8.35 -12.30 9.73
CA ALA A 116 9.57 -12.98 9.33
C ALA A 116 10.67 -11.98 8.91
N PHE A 117 10.29 -10.90 8.21
CA PHE A 117 11.23 -9.86 7.81
C PHE A 117 11.81 -9.11 9.01
N ILE A 118 10.97 -8.71 9.98
CA ILE A 118 11.40 -8.02 11.20
C ILE A 118 12.34 -8.91 12.03
N ASP A 119 11.99 -10.19 12.19
CA ASP A 119 12.82 -11.15 12.94
C ASP A 119 14.21 -11.33 12.29
N LYS A 120 14.28 -11.26 10.95
CA LYS A 120 15.53 -11.35 10.19
C LYS A 120 16.31 -10.02 10.15
N HIS A 121 15.63 -8.87 10.16
CA HIS A 121 16.25 -7.54 10.01
C HIS A 121 15.83 -6.55 11.12
N PRO A 122 16.14 -6.85 12.40
CA PRO A 122 15.66 -6.06 13.53
C PRO A 122 16.25 -4.63 13.59
N ARG A 123 17.48 -4.40 13.13
CA ARG A 123 18.08 -3.05 13.14
C ARG A 123 17.46 -2.17 12.06
N MET A 124 17.32 -2.72 10.85
CA MET A 124 16.64 -2.05 9.73
C MET A 124 15.21 -1.64 10.10
N MET A 125 14.51 -2.52 10.83
CA MET A 125 13.13 -2.31 11.22
C MET A 125 12.94 -1.58 12.55
N SER A 126 14.01 -1.13 13.20
CA SER A 126 13.96 -0.47 14.52
C SER A 126 13.10 0.80 14.57
N ARG A 127 12.94 1.50 13.43
CA ARG A 127 12.02 2.66 13.26
C ARG A 127 10.80 2.33 12.40
N GLY A 128 10.63 1.06 12.04
CA GLY A 128 9.55 0.57 11.20
C GLY A 128 8.21 0.55 11.93
N ARG A 129 7.17 0.18 11.18
CA ARG A 129 5.82 0.06 11.74
C ARG A 129 5.72 -1.15 12.68
N GLN A 130 5.25 -0.95 13.93
CA GLN A 130 4.98 -2.04 14.88
C GLN A 130 3.91 -3.00 14.35
N LEU A 131 4.06 -4.28 14.69
CA LEU A 131 3.09 -5.31 14.35
C LEU A 131 1.87 -5.24 15.28
N ALA A 132 0.75 -5.84 14.85
CA ALA A 132 -0.48 -5.85 15.65
C ALA A 132 -0.26 -6.48 17.03
N GLY A 133 -0.73 -5.81 18.09
CA GLY A 133 -0.62 -6.31 19.47
C GLY A 133 0.72 -6.03 20.17
N GLU A 134 1.66 -5.30 19.53
CA GLU A 134 2.92 -4.84 20.14
C GLU A 134 2.87 -3.35 20.50
N GLU A 135 1.72 -2.89 20.98
CA GLU A 135 1.48 -1.49 21.33
C GLU A 135 2.26 -1.09 22.60
N GLN A 136 3.55 -0.80 22.43
CA GLN A 136 4.26 0.11 23.31
C GLN A 136 4.49 1.43 22.56
N GLY A 137 3.50 2.32 22.66
CA GLY A 137 3.73 3.76 22.72
C GLY A 137 3.99 4.53 21.42
N LEU A 138 3.52 4.09 20.24
CA LEU A 138 3.49 4.95 19.05
C LEU A 138 2.08 5.05 18.45
N ASP A 139 1.60 6.29 18.42
CA ASP A 139 0.23 6.79 18.22
C ASP A 139 -0.31 6.68 16.77
N TRP A 140 0.12 5.66 16.02
CA TRP A 140 -0.34 5.43 14.66
C TRP A 140 -0.56 3.92 14.43
N ALA A 141 -1.71 3.56 13.85
CA ALA A 141 -2.28 2.20 13.86
C ALA A 141 -1.31 1.08 13.39
N SER A 142 -1.45 -0.13 13.95
CA SER A 142 -0.62 -1.30 13.63
C SER A 142 -0.48 -1.59 12.13
N PHE A 143 0.58 -2.30 11.73
CA PHE A 143 0.76 -2.75 10.34
C PHE A 143 -0.50 -3.43 9.76
N SER A 144 -1.15 -4.30 10.55
CA SER A 144 -2.37 -4.99 10.11
C SER A 144 -3.54 -4.04 9.87
N THR A 145 -3.71 -3.03 10.74
CA THR A 145 -4.76 -2.02 10.62
C THR A 145 -4.52 -1.14 9.39
N TYR A 146 -3.27 -0.76 9.13
CA TYR A 146 -2.90 0.01 7.95
C TYR A 146 -3.22 -0.74 6.65
N VAL A 147 -2.77 -2.00 6.54
CA VAL A 147 -3.01 -2.85 5.36
C VAL A 147 -4.50 -3.11 5.20
N GLN A 148 -5.20 -3.46 6.27
CA GLN A 148 -6.64 -3.72 6.21
C GLN A 148 -7.40 -2.48 5.74
N ALA A 149 -7.14 -1.31 6.33
CA ALA A 149 -7.80 -0.06 5.95
C ALA A 149 -7.53 0.32 4.49
N GLU A 150 -6.36 -0.02 3.94
CA GLU A 150 -6.08 0.15 2.52
C GLU A 150 -6.90 -0.82 1.66
N LEU A 151 -6.89 -2.11 1.97
CA LEU A 151 -7.57 -3.15 1.20
C LEU A 151 -9.09 -2.97 1.19
N GLU A 152 -9.67 -2.46 2.28
CA GLU A 152 -11.11 -2.16 2.35
C GLU A 152 -11.54 -1.12 1.30
N THR A 153 -10.62 -0.30 0.76
CA THR A 153 -10.92 0.67 -0.30
C THR A 153 -10.96 0.09 -1.71
N TYR A 154 -10.50 -1.16 -1.89
CA TYR A 154 -10.34 -1.78 -3.20
C TYR A 154 -11.62 -2.51 -3.64
N ALA A 155 -11.83 -2.62 -4.96
CA ALA A 155 -12.93 -3.44 -5.45
C ALA A 155 -12.64 -4.94 -5.27
N GLU A 156 -13.71 -5.74 -5.20
CA GLU A 156 -13.65 -7.20 -5.07
C GLU A 156 -12.72 -7.87 -6.10
N GLU A 157 -12.75 -7.42 -7.36
CA GLU A 157 -11.89 -7.97 -8.41
C GLU A 157 -10.41 -7.70 -8.16
N THR A 158 -10.06 -6.49 -7.69
CA THR A 158 -8.68 -6.14 -7.33
C THR A 158 -8.21 -6.98 -6.15
N LEU A 159 -9.04 -7.18 -5.13
CA LEU A 159 -8.73 -8.03 -3.98
C LEU A 159 -8.52 -9.49 -4.38
N LYS A 160 -9.35 -10.02 -5.28
CA LYS A 160 -9.19 -11.37 -5.82
C LYS A 160 -7.90 -11.55 -6.60
N LEU A 161 -7.52 -10.56 -7.43
CA LEU A 161 -6.26 -10.59 -8.19
C LEU A 161 -5.04 -10.46 -7.28
N LEU A 162 -5.09 -9.54 -6.30
CA LEU A 162 -4.03 -9.39 -5.32
C LEU A 162 -3.87 -10.67 -4.47
N TYR A 163 -4.98 -11.34 -4.11
CA TYR A 163 -4.89 -12.62 -3.41
C TYR A 163 -4.24 -13.71 -4.27
N LYS A 164 -4.46 -13.73 -5.59
CA LYS A 164 -3.72 -14.64 -6.49
C LYS A 164 -2.22 -14.33 -6.51
N ASP A 165 -1.84 -13.05 -6.51
CA ASP A 165 -0.43 -12.67 -6.40
C ASP A 165 0.16 -13.18 -5.09
N VAL A 166 -0.56 -13.02 -3.97
CA VAL A 166 -0.16 -13.56 -2.66
C VAL A 166 0.04 -15.08 -2.72
N GLN A 167 -0.93 -15.82 -3.29
CA GLN A 167 -0.84 -17.28 -3.41
C GLN A 167 0.36 -17.72 -4.26
N ARG A 168 0.67 -16.98 -5.34
CA ARG A 168 1.86 -17.24 -6.15
C ARG A 168 3.14 -17.08 -5.34
N TYR A 169 3.30 -15.98 -4.60
CA TYR A 169 4.46 -15.76 -3.73
C TYR A 169 4.60 -16.86 -2.68
N GLN A 170 3.50 -17.28 -2.07
CA GLN A 170 3.51 -18.39 -1.11
C GLN A 170 3.93 -19.72 -1.75
N ALA A 171 3.42 -20.04 -2.94
CA ALA A 171 3.77 -21.26 -3.67
C ALA A 171 5.25 -21.30 -4.11
N GLU A 172 5.83 -20.13 -4.38
CA GLU A 172 7.23 -19.97 -4.74
C GLU A 172 8.17 -19.87 -3.53
N GLY A 173 7.64 -19.90 -2.29
CA GLY A 173 8.43 -19.71 -1.07
C GLY A 173 9.03 -18.30 -0.93
N ARG A 174 8.45 -17.31 -1.63
CA ARG A 174 8.88 -15.91 -1.64
C ARG A 174 8.04 -15.06 -0.69
N SER A 175 8.53 -13.86 -0.40
CA SER A 175 7.87 -12.89 0.47
C SER A 175 7.78 -11.54 -0.24
N MET A 176 6.56 -11.00 -0.31
CA MET A 176 6.38 -9.64 -0.84
C MET A 176 7.09 -8.60 0.04
N SER A 177 7.09 -8.77 1.37
CA SER A 177 7.80 -7.86 2.28
C SER A 177 9.30 -7.85 2.02
N GLU A 178 9.92 -9.03 1.84
CA GLU A 178 11.36 -9.12 1.52
C GLU A 178 11.68 -8.33 0.24
N GLU A 179 10.92 -8.53 -0.84
CA GLU A 179 11.18 -7.83 -2.11
C GLU A 179 10.94 -6.31 -2.04
N ILE A 180 9.90 -5.89 -1.32
CA ILE A 180 9.63 -4.46 -1.07
C ILE A 180 10.81 -3.82 -0.33
N TYR A 181 11.26 -4.42 0.77
CA TYR A 181 12.35 -3.85 1.57
C TYR A 181 13.71 -3.95 0.90
N ASP A 182 13.95 -4.99 0.12
CA ASP A 182 15.16 -5.15 -0.66
C ASP A 182 15.26 -4.08 -1.76
N HIS A 183 14.13 -3.73 -2.40
CA HIS A 183 14.06 -2.59 -3.31
C HIS A 183 14.35 -1.27 -2.57
N LEU A 184 13.69 -1.02 -1.43
CA LEU A 184 13.92 0.18 -0.62
C LEU A 184 15.37 0.31 -0.15
N ALA A 185 16.03 -0.80 0.20
CA ALA A 185 17.43 -0.80 0.62
C ALA A 185 18.35 -0.42 -0.55
N ARG A 186 18.08 -0.92 -1.76
CA ARG A 186 18.86 -0.56 -2.96
C ARG A 186 18.78 0.90 -3.32
N GLU A 187 17.59 1.48 -3.23
CA GLU A 187 17.38 2.91 -3.49
C GLU A 187 18.08 3.81 -2.44
N GLN A 188 18.33 3.28 -1.25
CA GLN A 188 19.14 3.91 -0.21
C GLN A 188 20.65 3.64 -0.35
N GLY A 189 21.09 3.00 -1.44
CA GLY A 189 22.50 2.73 -1.75
C GLY A 189 23.08 1.46 -1.12
N TYR A 190 22.25 0.59 -0.56
CA TYR A 190 22.68 -0.72 -0.07
C TYR A 190 22.60 -1.78 -1.19
N ALA A 191 23.35 -2.87 -1.08
CA ALA A 191 23.26 -3.96 -2.05
C ALA A 191 21.97 -4.79 -1.89
N SER A 192 21.44 -4.85 -0.66
CA SER A 192 20.24 -5.59 -0.27
C SER A 192 19.74 -5.16 1.11
N ALA A 193 18.55 -5.63 1.49
CA ALA A 193 18.04 -5.51 2.87
C ALA A 193 19.02 -6.12 3.90
N ASP A 194 19.58 -7.30 3.61
CA ASP A 194 20.61 -7.94 4.46
C ASP A 194 21.87 -7.06 4.62
N ALA A 195 22.26 -6.33 3.57
CA ALA A 195 23.39 -5.42 3.63
C ALA A 195 23.09 -4.15 4.43
N ALA A 196 21.85 -3.64 4.34
CA ALA A 196 21.37 -2.52 5.15
C ALA A 196 21.34 -2.89 6.63
N GLU A 197 20.79 -4.05 6.98
CA GLU A 197 20.74 -4.58 8.34
C GLU A 197 22.15 -4.65 8.97
N LYS A 198 23.16 -5.11 8.23
CA LYS A 198 24.53 -5.23 8.76
C LYS A 198 25.20 -3.89 9.08
N LYS A 199 24.76 -2.80 8.43
CA LYS A 199 25.40 -1.47 8.49
C LYS A 199 24.71 -0.48 9.43
N GLN A 200 23.49 -0.76 9.89
CA GLN A 200 22.83 0.00 10.96
C GLN A 200 23.38 -0.39 12.33
#